data_AF-A0A4R5CXV7-F1
#
_entry.id   AF-A0A4R5CXV7-F1
#
_cell.length_a   1.000
_cell.length_b   1.000
_cell.length_c   1.000
_cell.angle_alpha   90.00
_cell.angle_beta   90.00
_cell.angle_gamma   90.00
#
_symmetry.space_group_name_H-M   'P 1'
#
loop_
_entity.id
_entity.type
_entity.pdbx_description
1 polymer ?
#
loop_
_entity_poly.entity_id
_entity_poly.type
_entity_poly.pdbx_seq_one_letter_code
_entity_poly.pdbx_strand_id
1 'polypeptide(L)'
;MEPKAKQEGDIEKIDKFTGYQLPNKFKIVGLVLFIISFISVPVISIYLENNKYQDLYQRIGSTIAILSLLTIAISKEKVEDELIAKIRMQSYHYAVIATVLTYLTIPFINFIIISVFSSTLKMEGSEDIPILGFLLTIQILTFRKLKKAYYEE
;
A
#
# COMPACT_ATOMS: atom_id res chain seq x y z
N MET A 1 30.50 24.22 20.84
CA MET A 1 29.91 22.95 21.30
C MET A 1 28.40 23.03 21.54
N GLU A 2 27.84 24.22 21.85
CA GLU A 2 26.39 24.45 21.96
C GLU A 2 25.48 24.12 20.76
N PRO A 3 25.88 24.26 19.47
CA PRO A 3 24.95 24.00 18.37
C PRO A 3 24.62 22.50 18.21
N LYS A 4 25.53 21.59 18.60
CA LYS A 4 25.31 20.14 18.50
C LYS A 4 24.32 19.63 19.55
N ALA A 5 24.46 20.07 20.79
CA ALA A 5 23.55 19.70 21.88
C ALA A 5 22.11 20.19 21.64
N LYS A 6 21.95 21.36 21.01
CA LYS A 6 20.64 21.89 20.63
C LYS A 6 20.02 21.11 19.45
N GLN A 7 20.84 20.72 18.47
CA GLN A 7 20.41 19.84 17.37
C GLN A 7 19.96 18.46 17.86
N GLU A 8 20.70 17.83 18.79
CA GLU A 8 20.31 16.55 19.40
C GLU A 8 18.96 16.62 20.12
N GLY A 9 18.73 17.67 20.92
CA GLY A 9 17.45 17.85 21.62
C GLY A 9 16.26 18.13 20.70
N ASP A 10 16.50 18.68 19.50
CA ASP A 10 15.47 18.87 18.49
C ASP A 10 15.17 17.56 17.73
N ILE A 11 16.19 16.73 17.47
CA ILE A 11 16.03 15.40 16.86
C ILE A 11 15.21 14.47 17.76
N GLU A 12 15.47 14.43 19.07
CA GLU A 12 14.69 13.61 20.03
C GLU A 12 13.21 14.01 20.07
N LYS A 13 12.91 15.31 19.97
CA LYS A 13 11.52 15.80 19.93
C LYS A 13 10.82 15.36 18.65
N ILE A 14 11.51 15.43 17.51
CA ILE A 14 10.97 14.99 16.22
C ILE A 14 10.66 13.49 16.27
N ASP A 15 11.59 12.67 16.77
CA ASP A 15 11.43 11.22 16.84
C ASP A 15 10.21 10.80 17.70
N LYS A 16 10.00 11.52 18.81
CA LYS A 16 8.84 11.32 19.69
C LYS A 16 7.49 11.59 19.03
N PHE A 17 7.43 12.52 18.07
CA PHE A 17 6.21 12.82 17.31
C PHE A 17 6.06 11.94 16.06
N THR A 18 7.15 11.49 15.45
CA THR A 18 7.12 10.66 14.24
C THR A 18 6.96 9.16 14.53
N GLY A 19 7.20 8.70 15.76
CA GLY A 19 7.13 7.29 16.17
C GLY A 19 5.72 6.69 16.36
N TYR A 20 4.65 7.40 15.99
CA TYR A 20 3.26 6.94 16.17
C TYR A 20 2.85 5.90 15.12
N GLN A 21 3.36 4.68 15.26
CA GLN A 21 2.96 3.53 14.46
C GLN A 21 1.89 2.69 15.18
N LEU A 22 1.01 2.03 14.42
CA LEU A 22 -0.05 1.19 14.99
C LEU A 22 0.50 -0.03 15.74
N PRO A 23 -0.13 -0.50 16.84
CA PRO A 23 0.28 -1.72 17.51
C PRO A 23 0.30 -2.95 16.59
N ASN A 24 1.21 -3.91 16.82
CA ASN A 24 1.37 -5.11 15.97
C ASN A 24 0.07 -5.92 15.77
N LYS A 25 -0.87 -5.88 16.72
CA LYS A 25 -2.19 -6.53 16.59
C LYS A 25 -2.96 -6.08 15.34
N PHE A 26 -2.75 -4.83 14.90
CA PHE A 26 -3.42 -4.26 13.74
C PHE A 26 -2.95 -4.85 12.40
N LYS A 27 -1.81 -5.55 12.33
CA LYS A 27 -1.43 -6.30 11.11
C LYS A 27 -2.42 -7.40 10.78
N ILE A 28 -2.82 -8.17 11.79
CA ILE A 28 -3.77 -9.27 11.61
C ILE A 28 -5.16 -8.71 11.31
N VAL A 29 -5.57 -7.66 12.04
CA VAL A 29 -6.85 -6.98 11.78
C VAL A 29 -6.91 -6.44 10.35
N GLY A 30 -5.86 -5.74 9.91
CA GLY A 30 -5.76 -5.23 8.55
C GLY A 30 -5.75 -6.34 7.50
N LEU A 31 -5.08 -7.47 7.75
CA LEU A 31 -5.09 -8.62 6.85
C LEU A 31 -6.51 -9.20 6.69
N VAL A 32 -7.20 -9.43 7.79
CA VAL A 32 -8.57 -9.97 7.78
C VAL A 32 -9.52 -9.00 7.07
N LEU A 33 -9.43 -7.71 7.38
CA LEU A 33 -10.26 -6.68 6.74
C LEU A 33 -9.99 -6.54 5.25
N PHE A 34 -8.72 -6.68 4.84
CA PHE A 34 -8.33 -6.69 3.43
C PHE A 34 -8.94 -7.88 2.69
N ILE A 35 -8.84 -9.09 3.23
CA ILE A 35 -9.39 -10.30 2.59
C ILE A 35 -10.90 -10.16 2.41
N ILE A 36 -11.62 -9.70 3.44
CA ILE A 36 -13.07 -9.49 3.39
C ILE A 36 -13.43 -8.47 2.30
N SER A 37 -12.73 -7.34 2.27
CA SER A 37 -13.01 -6.25 1.32
C SER A 37 -12.61 -6.61 -0.12
N PHE A 38 -11.53 -7.35 -0.29
CA PHE A 38 -11.07 -7.81 -1.59
C PHE A 38 -12.03 -8.82 -2.22
N ILE A 39 -12.64 -9.70 -1.41
CA ILE A 39 -13.67 -10.64 -1.87
C ILE A 39 -15.01 -9.94 -2.09
N SER A 40 -15.35 -8.93 -1.28
CA SER A 40 -16.65 -8.26 -1.40
C SER A 40 -16.80 -7.47 -2.70
N VAL A 41 -15.73 -6.87 -3.23
CA VAL A 41 -15.74 -6.10 -4.49
C VAL A 41 -16.27 -6.90 -5.70
N PRO A 42 -15.71 -8.08 -6.06
CA PRO A 42 -16.24 -8.87 -7.17
C PRO A 42 -17.62 -9.45 -6.87
N VAL A 43 -17.93 -9.79 -5.62
CA VAL A 43 -19.27 -10.25 -5.21
C VAL A 43 -20.30 -9.15 -5.46
N ILE A 44 -20.02 -7.90 -5.06
CA ILE A 44 -20.88 -6.75 -5.33
C ILE A 44 -21.09 -6.60 -6.85
N SER A 45 -20.01 -6.70 -7.64
CA SER A 45 -20.10 -6.58 -9.10
C SER A 45 -21.01 -7.63 -9.74
N ILE A 46 -21.02 -8.87 -9.24
CA ILE A 46 -21.81 -9.97 -9.80
C ILE A 46 -23.28 -9.90 -9.35
N TYR A 47 -23.54 -9.57 -8.07
CA TYR A 47 -24.89 -9.63 -7.52
C TYR A 47 -25.70 -8.33 -7.68
N LEU A 48 -25.04 -7.19 -7.87
CA LEU A 48 -25.68 -5.86 -7.95
C LEU A 48 -25.57 -5.23 -9.35
N GLU A 49 -25.25 -6.00 -10.39
CA GLU A 49 -24.97 -5.56 -11.78
C GLU A 49 -26.00 -4.58 -12.39
N ASN A 50 -27.24 -4.55 -11.89
CA ASN A 50 -28.32 -3.68 -12.37
C ASN A 50 -28.82 -2.65 -11.33
N ASN A 51 -28.10 -2.46 -10.23
CA ASN A 51 -28.49 -1.56 -9.15
C ASN A 51 -27.79 -0.20 -9.30
N LYS A 52 -28.55 0.90 -9.20
CA LYS A 52 -28.02 2.28 -9.23
C LYS A 52 -26.91 2.54 -8.19
N TYR A 53 -26.87 1.78 -7.10
CA TYR A 53 -25.89 1.94 -6.02
C TYR A 53 -24.64 1.07 -6.15
N GLN A 54 -24.50 0.26 -7.21
CA GLN A 54 -23.36 -0.64 -7.42
C GLN A 54 -22.01 0.08 -7.31
N ASP A 55 -21.83 1.17 -8.06
CA ASP A 55 -20.56 1.91 -8.10
C ASP A 55 -20.15 2.44 -6.73
N LEU A 56 -21.12 2.88 -5.91
CA LEU A 56 -20.85 3.37 -4.56
C LEU A 56 -20.36 2.24 -3.65
N TYR A 57 -21.04 1.08 -3.68
CA TYR A 57 -20.62 -0.07 -2.87
C TYR A 57 -19.25 -0.61 -3.30
N GLN A 58 -18.98 -0.66 -4.60
CA GLN A 58 -17.69 -1.07 -5.14
C GLN A 58 -16.57 -0.11 -4.72
N ARG A 59 -16.85 1.20 -4.74
CA ARG A 59 -15.90 2.23 -4.31
C ARG A 59 -15.63 2.19 -2.81
N ILE A 60 -16.66 1.97 -1.99
CA ILE A 60 -16.52 1.79 -0.54
C ILE A 60 -15.68 0.54 -0.25
N GLY A 61 -15.99 -0.60 -0.86
CA GLY A 61 -15.24 -1.84 -0.69
C GLY A 61 -13.76 -1.68 -1.06
N SER A 62 -13.50 -1.03 -2.20
CA SER A 62 -12.12 -0.77 -2.65
C SER A 62 -11.37 0.20 -1.72
N THR A 63 -12.06 1.22 -1.20
CA THR A 63 -11.48 2.15 -0.23
C THR A 63 -11.12 1.44 1.08
N ILE A 64 -12.01 0.59 1.59
CA ILE A 64 -11.74 -0.22 2.79
C ILE A 64 -10.57 -1.18 2.54
N ALA A 65 -10.46 -1.76 1.35
CA ALA A 65 -9.31 -2.60 0.99
C ALA A 65 -7.98 -1.82 1.06
N ILE A 66 -7.93 -0.59 0.54
CA ILE A 66 -6.74 0.27 0.63
C ILE A 66 -6.43 0.64 2.08
N LEU A 67 -7.43 1.06 2.85
CA LEU A 67 -7.25 1.40 4.27
C LEU A 67 -6.74 0.20 5.08
N SER A 68 -7.16 -1.01 4.71
CA SER A 68 -6.69 -2.24 5.31
C SER A 68 -5.22 -2.49 5.00
N LEU A 69 -4.79 -2.31 3.73
CA LEU A 69 -3.39 -2.39 3.34
C LEU A 69 -2.54 -1.34 4.06
N LEU A 70 -3.04 -0.10 4.16
CA LEU A 70 -2.35 0.97 4.87
C LEU A 70 -2.17 0.62 6.35
N THR A 71 -3.22 0.08 6.98
CA THR A 71 -3.18 -0.40 8.37
C THR A 71 -2.07 -1.43 8.56
N ILE A 72 -1.92 -2.39 7.64
CA ILE A 72 -0.83 -3.37 7.67
C ILE A 72 0.54 -2.68 7.53
N ALA A 73 0.68 -1.78 6.55
CA ALA A 73 1.93 -1.10 6.21
C ALA A 73 2.48 -0.21 7.36
N ILE A 74 1.60 0.43 8.14
CA ILE A 74 1.98 1.32 9.25
C ILE A 74 2.06 0.60 10.61
N SER A 75 1.67 -0.67 10.69
CA SER A 75 1.69 -1.40 11.96
C SER A 75 3.12 -1.81 12.36
N LYS A 76 3.41 -1.73 13.67
CA LYS A 76 4.67 -2.12 14.32
C LYS A 76 4.97 -3.61 14.14
N GLU A 77 6.25 -3.95 14.10
CA GLU A 77 6.69 -5.33 14.33
C GLU A 77 6.60 -5.70 15.82
N LYS A 78 6.80 -6.98 16.15
CA LYS A 78 6.84 -7.42 17.56
C LYS A 78 7.98 -6.75 18.35
N VAL A 79 9.12 -6.58 17.68
CA VAL A 79 10.28 -5.85 18.14
C VAL A 79 10.58 -4.82 17.05
N GLU A 80 10.53 -3.55 17.40
CA GLU A 80 10.86 -2.46 16.48
C GLU A 80 12.25 -1.96 16.89
N ASP A 81 13.26 -2.31 16.09
CA ASP A 81 14.64 -1.82 16.22
C ASP A 81 14.95 -0.82 15.09
N GLU A 82 16.13 -0.20 15.15
CA GLU A 82 16.58 0.77 14.14
C GLU A 82 16.67 0.15 12.74
N LEU A 83 17.02 -1.14 12.67
CA LEU A 83 17.13 -1.88 11.42
C LEU A 83 15.76 -2.06 10.75
N ILE A 84 14.73 -2.43 11.50
CA ILE A 84 13.34 -2.54 11.03
C ILE A 84 12.84 -1.18 10.55
N ALA A 85 13.12 -0.09 11.28
CA ALA A 85 12.77 1.25 10.86
C ALA A 85 13.42 1.61 9.51
N LYS A 86 14.71 1.28 9.34
CA LYS A 86 15.46 1.48 8.10
C LYS A 86 14.90 0.63 6.95
N ILE A 87 14.63 -0.66 7.18
CA ILE A 87 14.05 -1.57 6.19
C ILE A 87 12.67 -1.07 5.75
N ARG A 88 11.86 -0.55 6.68
CA ARG A 88 10.55 0.03 6.39
C ARG A 88 10.68 1.23 5.46
N MET A 89 11.58 2.17 5.75
CA MET A 89 11.83 3.33 4.89
C MET A 89 12.32 2.91 3.49
N GLN A 90 13.26 1.97 3.40
CA GLN A 90 13.72 1.44 2.12
C GLN A 90 12.60 0.80 1.31
N SER A 91 11.69 0.08 1.97
CA SER A 91 10.54 -0.55 1.32
C SER A 91 9.58 0.47 0.73
N TYR A 92 9.36 1.60 1.41
CA TYR A 92 8.59 2.72 0.85
C TYR A 92 9.29 3.32 -0.37
N HIS A 93 10.61 3.49 -0.34
CA HIS A 93 11.36 4.00 -1.50
C HIS A 93 11.18 3.08 -2.72
N TYR A 94 11.39 1.77 -2.55
CA TYR A 94 11.18 0.81 -3.64
C TYR A 94 9.73 0.81 -4.15
N ALA A 95 8.76 0.88 -3.25
CA ALA A 95 7.35 0.92 -3.62
C ALA A 95 6.98 2.15 -4.45
N VAL A 96 7.45 3.33 -4.06
CA VAL A 96 7.22 4.57 -4.82
C VAL A 96 7.83 4.46 -6.21
N ILE A 97 9.11 4.06 -6.31
CA ILE A 97 9.80 3.92 -7.59
C ILE A 97 9.07 2.92 -8.49
N ALA A 98 8.75 1.73 -7.98
CA ALA A 98 8.05 0.69 -8.74
C ALA A 98 6.65 1.14 -9.19
N THR A 99 5.92 1.86 -8.34
CA THR A 99 4.58 2.36 -8.66
C THR A 99 4.65 3.42 -9.76
N VAL A 100 5.57 4.38 -9.66
CA VAL A 100 5.75 5.42 -10.68
C VAL A 100 6.12 4.80 -12.02
N LEU A 101 7.08 3.87 -12.04
CA LEU A 101 7.47 3.16 -13.26
C LEU A 101 6.31 2.36 -13.87
N THR A 102 5.54 1.67 -13.03
CA THR A 102 4.38 0.90 -13.49
C THR A 102 3.30 1.83 -14.05
N TYR A 103 2.98 2.93 -13.37
CA TYR A 103 1.99 3.89 -13.83
C TYR A 103 2.37 4.51 -15.18
N LEU A 104 3.63 4.91 -15.35
CA LEU A 104 4.12 5.45 -16.62
C LEU A 104 4.12 4.41 -17.75
N THR A 105 4.24 3.11 -17.45
CA THR A 105 4.31 2.06 -18.47
C THR A 105 2.95 1.50 -18.89
N ILE A 106 1.93 1.54 -18.01
CA ILE A 106 0.55 1.11 -18.31
C ILE A 106 -0.01 1.65 -19.64
N PRO A 107 0.06 2.96 -19.97
CA PRO A 107 -0.54 3.45 -21.23
C PRO A 107 0.12 2.86 -22.47
N PHE A 108 1.43 2.61 -22.44
CA PHE A 108 2.15 1.97 -23.53
C PHE A 108 1.77 0.49 -23.68
N ILE A 109 1.62 -0.22 -22.56
CA ILE A 109 1.14 -1.61 -22.55
C ILE A 109 -0.27 -1.68 -23.14
N ASN A 110 -1.16 -0.79 -22.72
CA ASN A 110 -2.52 -0.71 -23.25
C ASN A 110 -2.55 -0.40 -24.75
N PHE A 111 -1.70 0.52 -25.22
CA PHE A 111 -1.56 0.82 -26.65
C PHE A 111 -1.14 -0.42 -27.46
N ILE A 112 -0.16 -1.19 -26.97
CA ILE A 112 0.28 -2.43 -27.62
C ILE A 112 -0.85 -3.46 -27.66
N ILE A 113 -1.57 -3.66 -26.55
CA ILE A 113 -2.68 -4.62 -26.46
C ILE A 113 -3.78 -4.27 -27.47
N ILE A 114 -4.22 -3.02 -27.52
CA ILE A 114 -5.28 -2.58 -28.44
C ILE A 114 -4.83 -2.73 -29.89
N SER A 115 -3.58 -2.38 -30.19
CA SER A 115 -3.01 -2.49 -31.54
C SER A 115 -2.94 -3.94 -32.04
N VAL A 116 -2.65 -4.90 -31.15
CA VAL A 116 -2.54 -6.33 -31.52
C VAL A 116 -3.90 -7.03 -31.52
N PHE A 117 -4.78 -6.74 -30.57
CA PHE A 117 -6.01 -7.50 -30.35
C PHE A 117 -7.30 -6.85 -30.87
N SER A 118 -7.25 -5.63 -31.44
CA SER A 118 -8.42 -4.90 -31.96
C SER A 118 -9.63 -4.89 -31.00
N SER A 119 -9.38 -4.96 -29.70
CA SER A 119 -10.41 -5.03 -28.68
C SER A 119 -10.76 -3.64 -28.18
N THR A 120 -12.06 -3.33 -28.13
CA THR A 120 -12.58 -2.14 -27.44
C THR A 120 -12.50 -2.36 -25.93
N LEU A 121 -11.29 -2.47 -25.39
CA LEU A 121 -11.09 -2.49 -23.94
C LEU A 121 -11.26 -1.06 -23.41
N LYS A 122 -12.50 -0.68 -23.10
CA LYS A 122 -12.75 0.45 -22.20
C LYS A 122 -12.48 -0.03 -20.78
N MET A 123 -11.27 0.22 -20.29
CA MET A 123 -11.03 0.22 -18.84
C MET A 123 -11.52 1.55 -18.27
N GLU A 124 -12.83 1.68 -18.07
CA GLU A 124 -13.40 2.75 -17.25
C GLU A 124 -13.41 2.28 -15.79
N GLY A 125 -12.27 2.45 -15.13
CA GLY A 125 -12.12 2.29 -13.68
C GLY A 125 -11.36 3.50 -13.14
N SER A 126 -11.66 3.93 -11.91
CA SER A 126 -10.90 5.01 -11.27
C SER A 126 -9.43 4.61 -11.16
N GLU A 127 -8.52 5.32 -11.83
CA GLU A 127 -7.09 4.97 -11.87
C GLU A 127 -6.43 5.03 -10.49
N ASP A 128 -6.90 5.92 -9.61
CA ASP A 128 -6.23 6.25 -8.34
C ASP A 128 -6.22 5.09 -7.33
N ILE A 129 -7.32 4.36 -7.21
CA ILE A 129 -7.51 3.29 -6.23
C ILE A 129 -6.56 2.11 -6.50
N PRO A 130 -6.50 1.54 -7.71
CA PRO A 130 -5.53 0.51 -8.07
C PRO A 130 -4.07 0.92 -7.83
N ILE A 131 -3.71 2.17 -8.14
CA ILE A 131 -2.33 2.68 -7.98
C ILE A 131 -1.93 2.68 -6.50
N LEU A 132 -2.78 3.19 -5.61
CA LEU A 132 -2.53 3.18 -4.16
C LEU A 132 -2.46 1.75 -3.60
N GLY A 133 -3.36 0.87 -4.06
CA GLY A 133 -3.34 -0.55 -3.68
C GLY A 133 -2.04 -1.25 -4.11
N PHE A 134 -1.56 -0.96 -5.32
CA PHE A 134 -0.30 -1.46 -5.84
C PHE A 134 0.89 -0.96 -5.03
N LEU A 135 0.96 0.35 -4.75
CA LEU A 135 2.01 0.94 -3.93
C LEU A 135 2.12 0.25 -2.57
N LEU A 136 1.00 0.14 -1.85
CA LEU A 136 0.99 -0.47 -0.52
C LEU A 136 1.34 -1.96 -0.58
N THR A 137 0.89 -2.66 -1.62
CA THR A 137 1.20 -4.08 -1.80
C THR A 137 2.70 -4.28 -2.06
N ILE A 138 3.31 -3.50 -2.97
CA ILE A 138 4.76 -3.56 -3.23
C ILE A 138 5.54 -3.19 -1.96
N GLN A 139 5.09 -2.19 -1.20
CA GLN A 139 5.71 -1.82 0.06
C GLN A 139 5.72 -2.98 1.05
N ILE A 140 4.56 -3.62 1.28
CA ILE A 140 4.43 -4.74 2.22
C ILE A 140 5.26 -5.94 1.78
N LEU A 141 5.25 -6.27 0.48
CA LEU A 141 6.01 -7.39 -0.08
C LEU A 141 7.51 -7.14 0.03
N THR A 142 7.97 -5.94 -0.33
CA THR A 142 9.39 -5.57 -0.24
C THR A 142 9.86 -5.56 1.20
N PHE A 143 9.06 -5.01 2.12
CA PHE A 143 9.36 -5.02 3.55
C PHE A 143 9.53 -6.45 4.07
N ARG A 144 8.61 -7.36 3.73
CA ARG A 144 8.71 -8.77 4.13
C ARG A 144 9.94 -9.45 3.54
N LYS A 145 10.29 -9.18 2.28
CA LYS A 145 11.46 -9.75 1.60
C LYS A 145 12.76 -9.25 2.21
N LEU A 146 12.92 -7.94 2.37
CA LEU A 146 14.11 -7.33 2.97
C LEU A 146 14.27 -7.78 4.41
N LYS A 147 13.20 -7.74 5.21
CA LYS A 147 13.22 -8.26 6.57
C LYS A 147 13.70 -9.72 6.60
N LYS A 148 13.14 -10.59 5.75
CA LYS A 148 13.57 -11.99 5.69
C LYS A 148 15.07 -12.11 5.37
N ALA A 149 15.58 -11.35 4.40
CA ALA A 149 16.99 -11.38 4.01
C ALA A 149 17.95 -10.98 5.15
N TYR A 150 17.65 -9.90 5.88
CA TYR A 150 18.54 -9.39 6.95
C TYR A 150 18.54 -10.23 8.24
N TYR A 151 17.52 -11.04 8.51
CA TYR A 151 17.46 -11.90 9.70
C TYR A 151 17.80 -13.37 9.42
N GLU A 152 17.94 -13.76 8.14
CA GLU A 152 18.44 -15.08 7.74
C GLU A 152 19.95 -15.08 7.41
N GLU A 153 20.59 -13.92 7.42
CA GLU A 153 22.06 -13.73 7.47
C GLU A 153 22.56 -13.61 8.91
#